data_AF-A0A929CI46-F1
#
_entry.id   AF-A0A929CI46-F1
#
_cell.length_a   1.000
_cell.length_b   1.000
_cell.length_c   1.000
_cell.angle_alpha   90.00
_cell.angle_beta   90.00
_cell.angle_gamma   90.00
#
_symmetry.space_group_name_H-M   'P 1'
#
loop_
_entity.id
_entity.type
_entity.pdbx_description
1 polymer ?
#
loop_
_entity_poly.entity_id
_entity_poly.type
_entity_poly.pdbx_seq_one_letter_code
_entity_poly.pdbx_strand_id
1 'polypeptide(L)'
;KKLRDGTEIGLEIVFDAPEARVVECVAAVVRTFEIAHGGMEVALRFVDLEEEDEDTIVAYCLAEQRKQLRLKGKVLGAGEGDS
;
A
#
# COMPACT_ATOMS: atom_id res chain seq x y z
N LYS A 1 10.46 6.75 -19.42
CA LYS A 1 11.22 5.49 -19.63
C LYS A 1 10.40 4.37 -19.00
N LYS A 2 9.82 3.47 -19.80
CA LYS A 2 8.96 2.39 -19.28
C LYS A 2 9.81 1.38 -18.51
N LEU A 3 9.43 1.04 -17.29
CA LEU A 3 10.08 -0.04 -16.54
C LEU A 3 9.68 -1.37 -17.19
N ARG A 4 10.64 -2.28 -17.40
CA ARG A 4 10.36 -3.56 -18.04
C ARG A 4 10.00 -4.60 -17.00
N ASP A 5 9.10 -5.50 -17.32
CA ASP A 5 8.80 -6.65 -16.48
C ASP A 5 10.10 -7.42 -16.15
N GLY A 6 10.24 -7.86 -14.90
CA GLY A 6 11.45 -8.47 -14.35
C GLY A 6 12.55 -7.48 -13.96
N THR A 7 12.41 -6.18 -14.20
CA THR A 7 13.39 -5.18 -13.72
C THR A 7 13.33 -5.11 -12.21
N GLU A 8 14.47 -5.31 -11.54
CA GLU A 8 14.61 -5.07 -10.11
C GLU A 8 14.88 -3.59 -9.84
N ILE A 9 14.21 -3.08 -8.80
CA ILE A 9 14.33 -1.71 -8.32
C ILE A 9 14.48 -1.73 -6.81
N GLY A 10 15.31 -0.82 -6.29
CA GLY A 10 15.27 -0.47 -4.87
C GLY A 10 13.99 0.33 -4.59
N LEU A 11 13.31 -0.01 -3.50
CA LEU A 11 12.07 0.61 -3.08
C LEU A 11 12.20 1.07 -1.63
N GLU A 12 11.86 2.33 -1.39
CA GLU A 12 11.72 2.92 -0.07
C GLU A 12 10.23 3.17 0.18
N ILE A 13 9.70 2.59 1.25
CA ILE A 13 8.30 2.76 1.67
C ILE A 13 8.28 3.52 2.99
N VAL A 14 7.65 4.70 2.99
CA VAL A 14 7.49 5.53 4.17
C VAL A 14 6.12 5.28 4.78
N PHE A 15 6.10 4.86 6.04
CA PHE A 15 4.91 4.70 6.85
C PHE A 15 4.81 5.84 7.86
N ASP A 16 3.78 6.67 7.77
CA ASP A 16 3.60 7.86 8.63
C ASP A 16 2.87 7.57 9.96
N ALA A 17 2.37 6.34 10.15
CA ALA A 17 1.60 5.95 11.32
C ALA A 17 1.68 4.43 11.54
N PRO A 18 1.61 3.92 12.78
CA PRO A 18 1.49 4.64 14.04
C PRO A 18 2.79 5.35 14.50
N GLU A 19 3.95 4.91 14.02
CA GLU A 19 5.25 5.55 14.20
C GLU A 19 5.91 5.70 12.84
N ALA A 20 6.68 6.78 12.65
CA ALA A 20 7.38 7.02 11.39
C ALA A 20 8.42 5.92 11.17
N ARG A 21 8.23 5.11 10.13
CA ARG A 21 9.17 4.04 9.76
C ARG A 21 9.41 4.06 8.26
N VAL A 22 10.65 3.78 7.88
CA VAL A 22 11.08 3.60 6.50
C VAL A 22 11.45 2.14 6.32
N VAL A 23 10.86 1.51 5.31
CA VAL A 23 11.21 0.14 4.89
C VAL A 23 11.96 0.24 3.56
N GLU A 24 13.16 -0.34 3.52
CA GLU A 24 13.98 -0.43 2.32
C GLU A 24 13.98 -1.88 1.82
N CYS A 25 13.66 -2.09 0.54
CA CYS A 25 13.58 -3.44 -0.02
C CYS A 25 13.92 -3.46 -1.51
N VAL A 26 14.14 -4.66 -2.06
CA VAL A 26 14.23 -4.87 -3.51
C VAL A 26 12.90 -5.39 -4.02
N ALA A 27 12.39 -4.80 -5.10
CA ALA A 27 11.17 -5.24 -5.76
C ALA A 27 11.38 -5.47 -7.26
N ALA A 28 10.70 -6.48 -7.81
CA ALA A 28 10.66 -6.75 -9.23
C ALA A 28 9.38 -6.19 -9.86
N VAL A 29 9.54 -5.53 -11.00
CA VAL A 29 8.42 -5.08 -11.84
C VAL A 29 7.69 -6.30 -12.38
N VAL A 30 6.44 -6.47 -11.97
CA VAL A 30 5.56 -7.51 -12.51
C VAL A 30 4.86 -7.00 -13.77
N ARG A 31 4.43 -5.72 -13.74
CA ARG A 31 3.73 -5.10 -14.86
C ARG A 31 3.75 -3.59 -14.77
N THR A 32 3.70 -2.93 -15.92
CA THR A 32 3.44 -1.48 -16.02
C THR A 32 2.12 -1.20 -16.75
N PHE A 33 1.35 -0.25 -16.25
CA PHE A 33 0.11 0.23 -16.85
C PHE A 33 0.24 1.72 -17.16
N GLU A 34 -0.22 2.13 -18.33
CA GLU A 34 -0.33 3.55 -18.66
C GLU A 34 -1.71 4.03 -18.19
N ILE A 35 -1.73 5.10 -17.42
CA ILE A 35 -2.97 5.75 -16.96
C ILE A 35 -3.17 7.08 -17.68
N ALA A 36 -4.38 7.64 -17.55
CA ALA A 36 -4.72 8.91 -18.18
C ALA A 36 -3.71 10.03 -17.83
N HIS A 37 -3.60 11.02 -18.71
CA HIS A 37 -2.70 12.18 -18.55
C HIS A 37 -1.20 11.84 -18.47
N GLY A 38 -0.78 10.71 -19.04
CA GLY A 38 0.63 10.34 -19.15
C GLY A 38 1.25 9.80 -17.86
N GLY A 39 0.41 9.44 -16.89
CA GLY A 39 0.85 8.72 -15.69
C GLY A 39 1.17 7.26 -15.99
N MET A 40 1.90 6.63 -15.06
CA MET A 40 2.22 5.21 -15.12
C MET A 40 1.98 4.60 -13.73
N GLU A 41 1.30 3.46 -13.71
CA GLU A 41 1.22 2.60 -12.54
C GLU A 41 2.12 1.38 -12.73
N VAL A 42 2.67 0.87 -11.63
CA VAL A 42 3.59 -0.27 -11.65
C VAL A 42 3.15 -1.26 -10.60
N ALA A 43 2.90 -2.51 -11.02
CA ALA A 43 2.75 -3.63 -10.12
C ALA A 43 4.13 -4.17 -9.77
N LEU A 44 4.39 -4.31 -8.48
CA LEU A 44 5.67 -4.76 -7.93
C LEU A 44 5.46 -6.04 -7.11
N ARG A 45 6.49 -6.88 -7.08
CA ARG A 45 6.60 -8.01 -6.17
C ARG A 45 7.89 -7.85 -5.36
N PHE A 46 7.81 -7.94 -4.05
CA PHE A 46 9.00 -7.96 -3.19
C PHE A 46 9.89 -9.16 -3.54
N VAL A 47 11.19 -8.89 -3.69
CA VAL A 47 12.23 -9.89 -4.01
C VAL A 47 13.11 -10.14 -2.80
N ASP A 48 13.48 -9.06 -2.11
CA ASP A 48 14.28 -9.07 -0.89
C ASP A 48 13.66 -8.08 0.09
N LEU A 49 13.14 -8.62 1.19
CA LEU A 49 12.41 -7.91 2.24
C LEU A 49 12.69 -8.65 3.55
N GLU A 50 13.14 -7.93 4.58
CA GLU A 50 13.38 -8.52 5.88
C GLU A 50 12.06 -8.92 6.56
N GLU A 51 12.08 -10.01 7.34
CA GLU A 51 10.89 -10.53 8.03
C GLU A 51 10.25 -9.47 8.95
N GLU A 52 11.07 -8.67 9.64
CA GLU A 52 10.59 -7.57 10.50
C GLU A 52 9.85 -6.47 9.69
N ASP A 53 10.32 -6.21 8.48
CA ASP A 53 9.72 -5.23 7.58
C ASP A 53 8.45 -5.78 6.91
N GLU A 54 8.40 -7.08 6.61
CA GLU A 54 7.18 -7.76 6.18
C GLU A 54 6.08 -7.66 7.25
N ASP A 55 6.41 -8.00 8.50
CA ASP A 55 5.50 -7.86 9.64
C ASP A 55 5.01 -6.43 9.82
N THR A 56 5.90 -5.45 9.65
CA THR A 56 5.58 -4.02 9.69
C THR A 56 4.56 -3.64 8.61
N ILE A 57 4.81 -4.03 7.35
CA ILE A 57 3.92 -3.77 6.22
C ILE A 57 2.55 -4.40 6.48
N VAL A 58 2.51 -5.66 6.92
CA VAL A 58 1.26 -6.39 7.21
C VAL A 58 0.49 -5.70 8.34
N ALA A 59 1.16 -5.35 9.44
CA ALA A 59 0.54 -4.67 10.58
C ALA A 59 -0.07 -3.32 10.17
N TYR A 60 0.63 -2.55 9.34
CA TYR A 60 0.14 -1.29 8.79
C TYR A 60 -1.12 -1.51 7.95
N CYS A 61 -1.08 -2.44 6.98
CA CYS A 61 -2.23 -2.74 6.13
C CYS A 61 -3.46 -3.15 6.94
N LEU A 62 -3.29 -3.99 7.97
CA LEU A 62 -4.38 -4.40 8.85
C LEU A 62 -4.94 -3.22 9.66
N ALA A 63 -4.09 -2.33 10.15
CA ALA A 63 -4.53 -1.14 10.87
C ALA A 63 -5.38 -0.20 9.99
N GLU A 64 -4.94 0.04 8.75
CA GLU A 64 -5.68 0.88 7.81
C GLU A 64 -7.00 0.22 7.39
N GLN A 65 -7.03 -1.10 7.17
CA GLN A 65 -8.27 -1.84 6.92
C GLN A 65 -9.26 -1.72 8.09
N ARG A 66 -8.81 -1.88 9.35
CA ARG A 66 -9.65 -1.68 10.53
C ARG A 66 -10.22 -0.27 10.61
N LYS A 67 -9.42 0.75 10.29
CA LYS A 67 -9.87 2.15 10.25
C LYS A 67 -10.95 2.36 9.19
N GLN A 68 -10.78 1.82 8.00
CA GLN A 68 -11.77 1.91 6.93
C GLN A 68 -13.09 1.20 7.29
N LEU A 69 -13.02 0.03 7.94
CA LEU A 69 -14.20 -0.68 8.43
C LEU A 69 -14.97 0.16 9.47
N ARG A 70 -14.27 0.80 10.40
CA ARG A 70 -14.90 1.69 11.40
C ARG A 70 -15.56 2.91 10.76
N LEU A 71 -14.96 3.48 9.72
CA LEU A 71 -15.55 4.60 8.96
C LEU A 71 -16.81 4.16 8.21
N LYS A 72 -16.77 3.01 7.52
CA LYS A 72 -17.94 2.45 6.84
C LYS A 72 -19.07 2.11 7.82
N GLY A 73 -18.75 1.57 9.00
CA GLY A 73 -19.74 1.26 10.04
C GLY A 73 -20.44 2.50 10.61
N LYS A 74 -19.77 3.66 10.65
CA LYS A 74 -20.39 4.93 11.07
C LYS A 74 -21.40 5.48 10.07
N VAL A 75 -21.22 5.24 8.76
CA VAL A 75 -22.15 5.69 7.72
C VAL A 75 -23.47 4.91 7.75
N LEU A 76 -23.43 3.63 8.17
CA LEU A 76 -24.64 2.79 8.30
C LEU A 76 -25.40 3.00 9.62
N GLY A 77 -24.81 3.68 10.61
CA GLY A 77 -25.43 3.92 11.93
C GLY A 77 -26.00 5.33 12.13
N ALA A 78 -25.92 6.22 11.14
CA ALA A 78 -26.37 7.62 11.25
C ALA A 78 -27.69 7.90 10.52
N GLY A 79 -28.42 6.85 10.09
CA GLY A 79 -29.62 6.96 9.25
C GLY A 79 -30.90 6.37 9.83
N GLU A 80 -30.95 5.99 11.10
CA GLU A 80 -32.19 5.53 11.76
C GLU A 80 -32.36 6.27 13.08
N GLY A 81 -33.10 7.38 13.05
CA GLY A 81 -33.45 8.13 14.25
C GLY A 81 -33.83 9.59 14.00
N ASP A 82 -34.77 9.85 13.08
CA ASP A 82 -35.66 11.02 13.20
C ASP A 82 -36.95 10.78 12.42
N SER A 83 -37.97 10.27 13.12
CA SER A 83 -39.42 10.43 12.89
C SER A 83 -40.18 9.68 13.97
#